data_AF-A0A4S4GTA7-F1
#
_entry.id   AF-A0A4S4GTA7-F1
#
_cell.length_a   1.000
_cell.length_b   1.000
_cell.length_c   1.000
_cell.angle_alpha   90.00
_cell.angle_beta   90.00
_cell.angle_gamma   90.00
#
_symmetry.space_group_name_H-M   'P 1'
#
loop_
_entity.id
_entity.type
_entity.pdbx_description
1 polymer ?
#
loop_
_entity_poly.entity_id
_entity_poly.type
_entity_poly.pdbx_seq_one_letter_code
_entity_poly.pdbx_strand_id
1 'polypeptide(L)'
;MGGLLAFRVENFNTTAEREQFRFLCEQLKAQYEDSNEFCVFAGNYNIGCELDAIFIKKDAIISIGFKNYGGNVIANENGEWTCDGKIIKDGSRKTVLQQSRINHSTVKKRT
;
A
#
# COMPACT_ATOMS: atom_id res chain seq x y z
N MET A 1 -9.52 -23.90 -3.83
CA MET A 1 -10.22 -22.63 -4.15
C MET A 1 -9.17 -21.53 -4.08
N GLY A 2 -8.68 -21.09 -5.24
CA GLY A 2 -7.87 -19.88 -5.35
C GLY A 2 -8.77 -18.66 -5.53
N GLY A 3 -8.17 -17.49 -5.78
CA GLY A 3 -8.90 -16.27 -6.08
C GLY A 3 -8.47 -15.09 -5.20
N LEU A 4 -9.06 -13.93 -5.49
CA LEU A 4 -8.87 -12.70 -4.75
C LEU A 4 -10.03 -12.45 -3.77
N LEU A 5 -9.70 -12.23 -2.50
CA LEU A 5 -10.60 -11.57 -1.56
C LEU A 5 -10.16 -10.11 -1.39
N ALA A 6 -11.04 -9.18 -1.73
CA ALA A 6 -10.80 -7.75 -1.60
C ALA A 6 -11.75 -7.14 -0.56
N PHE A 7 -11.19 -6.47 0.44
CA PHE A 7 -11.93 -5.83 1.52
C PHE A 7 -11.62 -4.33 1.55
N ARG A 8 -12.63 -3.54 1.90
CA ARG A 8 -12.46 -2.14 2.30
C ARG A 8 -12.93 -2.02 3.74
N VAL A 9 -11.98 -1.88 4.67
CA VAL A 9 -12.27 -1.94 6.12
C VAL A 9 -13.05 -0.70 6.55
N GLU A 10 -12.60 0.48 6.10
CA GLU A 10 -13.30 1.75 6.26
C GLU A 10 -13.27 2.57 4.96
N ASN A 11 -14.13 3.58 4.84
CA ASN A 11 -14.09 4.48 3.70
C ASN A 11 -12.85 5.38 3.76
N PHE A 12 -12.19 5.57 2.61
CA PHE A 12 -11.12 6.54 2.48
C PHE A 12 -11.65 7.97 2.57
N ASN A 13 -10.84 8.87 3.13
CA ASN A 13 -11.23 10.25 3.38
C ASN A 13 -11.20 11.11 2.12
N THR A 14 -10.30 10.82 1.17
CA THR A 14 -10.14 11.61 -0.04
C THR A 14 -10.69 10.91 -1.29
N THR A 15 -11.09 11.69 -2.30
CA THR A 15 -11.50 11.15 -3.61
C THR A 15 -10.36 10.40 -4.30
N ALA A 16 -9.14 10.93 -4.24
CA ALA A 16 -7.96 10.32 -4.87
C ALA A 16 -7.70 8.91 -4.34
N GLU A 17 -7.70 8.72 -3.01
CA GLU A 17 -7.51 7.40 -2.40
C GLU A 17 -8.61 6.40 -2.80
N ARG A 18 -9.87 6.86 -2.90
CA ARG A 18 -10.99 6.00 -3.35
C ARG A 18 -10.80 5.55 -4.80
N GLU A 19 -10.36 6.45 -5.67
CA GLU A 19 -10.11 6.14 -7.08
C GLU A 19 -8.93 5.18 -7.24
N GLN A 20 -7.84 5.40 -6.50
CA GLN A 20 -6.66 4.53 -6.50
C GLN A 20 -6.99 3.14 -5.95
N PHE A 21 -7.78 3.05 -4.88
CA PHE A 21 -8.29 1.79 -4.36
C PHE A 21 -9.13 1.03 -5.39
N ARG A 22 -10.10 1.72 -6.03
CA ARG A 22 -10.95 1.10 -7.06
C ARG A 22 -10.11 0.59 -8.23
N PHE A 23 -9.19 1.42 -8.72
CA PHE A 23 -8.28 1.04 -9.79
C PHE A 23 -7.48 -0.22 -9.43
N LEU A 24 -6.91 -0.28 -8.23
CA LEU A 24 -6.14 -1.44 -7.79
C LEU A 24 -7.02 -2.69 -7.64
N CYS A 25 -8.25 -2.57 -7.13
CA CYS A 25 -9.21 -3.68 -7.11
C CYS A 25 -9.47 -4.24 -8.52
N GLU A 26 -9.65 -3.39 -9.53
CA GLU A 26 -9.87 -3.82 -10.91
C GLU A 26 -8.65 -4.57 -11.47
N GLN A 27 -7.44 -4.05 -11.24
CA GLN A 27 -6.20 -4.69 -11.68
C GLN A 27 -5.98 -6.05 -10.99
N LEU A 28 -6.15 -6.10 -9.67
CA LEU A 28 -5.99 -7.34 -8.90
C LEU A 28 -7.05 -8.37 -9.29
N LYS A 29 -8.29 -7.94 -9.53
CA LYS A 29 -9.36 -8.83 -9.99
C LYS A 29 -9.00 -9.44 -11.34
N ALA A 30 -8.64 -8.61 -12.33
CA ALA A 30 -8.24 -9.09 -13.65
C ALA A 30 -7.07 -10.09 -13.60
N GLN A 31 -6.16 -9.94 -12.65
CA GLN A 31 -4.99 -10.81 -12.50
C GLN A 31 -5.27 -12.11 -11.73
N TYR A 32 -6.13 -12.07 -10.71
CA TYR A 32 -6.24 -13.15 -9.72
C TYR A 32 -7.63 -13.79 -9.61
N GLU A 33 -8.67 -13.29 -10.28
CA GLU A 33 -10.03 -13.85 -10.19
C GLU A 33 -10.09 -15.34 -10.56
N ASP A 34 -9.43 -15.73 -11.66
CA ASP A 34 -9.37 -17.12 -12.13
C ASP A 34 -8.07 -17.85 -11.72
N SER A 35 -7.28 -17.24 -10.85
CA SER A 35 -6.02 -17.83 -10.40
C SER A 35 -6.24 -18.91 -9.35
N ASN A 36 -5.41 -19.96 -9.39
CA ASN A 36 -5.33 -20.94 -8.31
C ASN A 36 -4.64 -20.37 -7.05
N GLU A 37 -4.04 -19.19 -7.13
CA GLU A 37 -3.45 -18.50 -5.98
C GLU A 37 -4.54 -17.84 -5.13
N PHE A 38 -4.50 -18.09 -3.83
CA PHE A 38 -5.33 -17.38 -2.87
C PHE A 38 -4.64 -16.09 -2.42
N CYS A 39 -5.29 -14.95 -2.65
CA CYS A 39 -4.77 -13.63 -2.34
C CYS A 39 -5.79 -12.84 -1.52
N VAL A 40 -5.29 -12.05 -0.55
CA VAL A 40 -6.10 -11.17 0.28
C VAL A 40 -5.62 -9.74 0.12
N PHE A 41 -6.53 -8.85 -0.27
CA PHE A 41 -6.33 -7.42 -0.37
C PHE A 41 -7.24 -6.70 0.63
N ALA A 42 -6.68 -5.83 1.45
CA ALA A 42 -7.46 -5.02 2.39
C ALA A 42 -7.04 -3.55 2.29
N GLY A 43 -7.99 -2.69 1.94
CA GLY A 43 -7.81 -1.23 1.92
C GLY A 43 -8.25 -0.56 3.21
N ASN A 44 -7.61 0.58 3.49
CA ASN A 44 -7.82 1.43 4.65
C ASN A 44 -7.73 0.66 5.97
N TYR A 45 -6.60 -0.03 6.17
CA TYR A 45 -6.40 -0.93 7.29
C TYR A 45 -5.49 -0.30 8.33
N ASN A 46 -5.93 -0.30 9.61
CA ASN A 46 -5.18 0.27 10.71
C ASN A 46 -4.76 -0.82 11.70
N ILE A 47 -3.46 -0.99 11.90
CA ILE A 47 -2.85 -1.95 12.86
C ILE A 47 -1.96 -1.25 13.88
N GLY A 48 -2.37 -0.07 14.34
CA GLY A 48 -1.52 0.84 15.14
C GLY A 48 -0.61 1.72 14.27
N CYS A 49 -0.76 1.60 12.95
CA CYS A 49 -0.30 2.54 11.93
C CYS A 49 -1.30 2.52 10.79
N GLU A 50 -1.51 3.68 10.16
CA GLU A 50 -2.40 3.81 9.00
C GLU A 50 -1.69 3.26 7.75
N LEU A 51 -2.32 2.29 7.09
CA LEU A 51 -1.91 1.79 5.78
C LEU A 51 -3.04 2.02 4.79
N ASP A 52 -2.70 2.57 3.62
CA ASP A 52 -3.69 2.76 2.56
C ASP A 52 -4.20 1.40 2.07
N ALA A 53 -3.32 0.41 1.90
CA ALA A 53 -3.71 -0.98 1.75
C ALA A 53 -2.61 -1.98 2.14
N ILE A 54 -3.03 -3.23 2.37
CA ILE A 54 -2.17 -4.40 2.49
C ILE A 54 -2.62 -5.47 1.49
N PHE A 55 -1.64 -6.10 0.84
CA PHE A 55 -1.87 -7.22 -0.07
C PHE A 55 -1.03 -8.43 0.36
N ILE A 56 -1.69 -9.56 0.55
CA ILE A 56 -1.09 -10.81 1.00
C ILE A 56 -1.31 -11.85 -0.09
N LYS A 57 -0.22 -12.46 -0.54
CA LYS A 57 -0.22 -13.58 -1.48
C LYS A 57 0.74 -14.67 -0.99
N LYS A 58 0.77 -15.80 -1.69
CA LYS A 58 1.51 -17.01 -1.27
C LYS A 58 2.98 -16.80 -0.88
N ASP A 59 3.64 -15.80 -1.46
CA ASP A 59 5.09 -15.57 -1.36
C ASP A 59 5.44 -14.15 -0.86
N ALA A 60 4.45 -13.31 -0.56
CA ALA A 60 4.69 -11.92 -0.19
C ALA A 60 3.59 -11.30 0.66
N ILE A 61 4.01 -10.41 1.55
CA ILE A 61 3.16 -9.42 2.22
C ILE A 61 3.62 -8.05 1.74
N ILE A 62 2.70 -7.30 1.15
CA ILE A 62 2.98 -6.05 0.46
C ILE A 62 2.18 -4.94 1.14
N SER A 63 2.89 -3.94 1.66
CA SER A 63 2.29 -2.70 2.15
C SER A 63 2.23 -1.68 1.01
N ILE A 64 1.09 -1.04 0.85
CA ILE A 64 0.83 -0.12 -0.26
C ILE A 64 0.46 1.25 0.31
N GLY A 65 1.13 2.27 -0.21
CA GLY A 65 0.79 3.68 0.01
C GLY A 65 0.27 4.30 -1.30
N PHE A 66 -0.87 4.97 -1.24
CA PHE A 66 -1.47 5.67 -2.36
C PHE A 66 -0.88 7.07 -2.48
N LYS A 67 -0.39 7.39 -3.68
CA LYS A 67 0.23 8.67 -4.02
C LYS A 67 -0.15 9.04 -5.44
N ASN A 68 -0.73 10.22 -5.61
CA ASN A 68 -1.19 10.71 -6.90
C ASN A 68 -0.25 11.82 -7.39
N TYR A 69 0.92 11.43 -7.89
CA TYR A 69 1.85 12.34 -8.55
C TYR A 69 1.81 12.11 -10.06
N GLY A 70 1.77 13.19 -10.83
CA GLY A 70 1.99 13.16 -12.28
C GLY A 70 3.41 13.64 -12.59
N GLY A 71 4.02 13.09 -13.65
CA GLY A 71 5.39 13.44 -14.07
C GLY A 71 6.33 12.23 -14.03
N ASN A 72 7.63 12.49 -14.04
CA ASN A 72 8.65 11.45 -13.98
C ASN A 72 8.93 11.05 -12.52
N VAL A 73 8.47 9.85 -12.15
CA VAL A 73 8.69 9.28 -10.82
C VAL A 73 9.95 8.43 -10.81
N ILE A 74 10.91 8.82 -9.96
CA ILE A 74 12.12 8.05 -9.69
C ILE A 74 11.98 7.43 -8.30
N ALA A 75 11.81 6.11 -8.27
CA ALA A 75 11.77 5.31 -7.04
C ALA A 75 13.17 4.77 -6.71
N ASN A 76 13.57 4.89 -5.45
CA ASN A 76 14.83 4.34 -4.94
C ASN A 76 14.55 3.32 -3.84
N GLU A 77 15.28 2.21 -3.83
CA GLU A 77 15.20 1.22 -2.74
C GLU A 77 15.70 1.82 -1.41
N ASN A 78 16.85 2.48 -1.46
CA ASN A 78 17.51 3.09 -0.32
C ASN A 78 17.70 4.60 -0.56
N GLY A 79 16.59 5.35 -0.58
CA GLY A 79 16.63 6.79 -0.80
C GLY A 79 15.25 7.40 -0.91
N GLU A 80 15.23 8.71 -1.14
CA GLU A 80 14.00 9.45 -1.39
C GLU A 80 13.44 9.09 -2.77
N TRP A 81 12.12 9.03 -2.84
CA TRP A 81 11.42 8.98 -4.12
C TRP A 81 11.21 10.41 -4.58
N THR A 82 11.35 10.66 -5.87
CA THR A 82 11.17 12.01 -6.42
C THR A 82 10.21 12.00 -7.60
N CYS A 83 9.47 13.09 -7.75
CA CYS A 83 8.65 13.38 -8.92
C CYS A 83 9.13 14.73 -9.48
N ASP A 84 9.68 14.74 -10.69
CA ASP A 84 10.22 15.95 -11.34
C ASP A 84 11.16 16.75 -10.41
N GLY A 85 12.04 16.05 -9.70
CA GLY A 85 13.01 16.64 -8.77
C GLY A 85 12.43 17.04 -7.40
N LYS A 86 11.13 16.91 -7.15
CA LYS A 86 10.51 17.13 -5.83
C LYS A 86 10.37 15.82 -5.06
N ILE A 87 10.75 15.83 -3.79
CA ILE A 87 10.65 14.65 -2.92
C ILE A 87 9.19 14.27 -2.70
N ILE A 88 8.87 13.02 -3.02
CA ILE A 88 7.59 12.39 -2.71
C ILE A 88 7.62 12.01 -1.23
N LYS A 89 6.68 12.57 -0.47
CA LYS A 89 6.52 12.27 0.96
C LYS A 89 5.43 11.23 1.16
N ASP A 90 5.64 10.32 2.10
CA ASP A 90 4.62 9.49 2.72
C ASP A 90 4.45 9.92 4.19
N GLY A 91 3.21 10.26 4.56
CA GLY A 91 2.87 10.81 5.86
C GLY A 91 3.79 11.96 6.33
N SER A 92 4.33 11.81 7.56
CA SER A 92 4.98 12.90 8.28
C SER A 92 6.37 13.30 7.78
N ARG A 93 7.03 12.54 6.86
CA ARG A 93 8.29 12.90 6.14
C ARG A 93 9.01 11.72 5.44
N LYS A 94 8.48 10.50 5.39
CA LYS A 94 9.29 9.29 5.09
C LYS A 94 8.71 8.51 3.91
N THR A 95 9.41 7.51 3.36
CA THR A 95 8.83 6.57 2.36
C THR A 95 8.09 5.42 3.05
N VAL A 96 7.25 4.65 2.33
CA VAL A 96 6.54 3.47 2.87
C VAL A 96 7.51 2.53 3.59
N LEU A 97 8.65 2.18 2.96
CA LEU A 97 9.66 1.30 3.55
C LEU A 97 10.27 1.89 4.83
N GLN A 98 10.58 3.19 4.83
CA GLN A 98 11.10 3.86 6.01
C GLN A 98 10.04 3.91 7.14
N GLN A 99 8.78 4.15 6.79
CA GLN A 99 7.67 4.15 7.74
C GLN A 99 7.46 2.74 8.35
N SER A 100 7.50 1.68 7.54
CA SER A 100 7.44 0.30 8.03
C SER A 100 8.60 -0.03 8.98
N ARG A 101 9.83 0.40 8.68
CA ARG A 101 11.00 0.21 9.58
C ARG A 101 10.79 0.88 10.94
N ILE A 102 10.18 2.07 10.97
CA ILE A 102 9.90 2.79 12.21
C ILE A 102 8.79 2.10 12.99
N ASN A 103 7.70 1.71 12.34
CA ASN A 103 6.61 1.00 12.99
C ASN A 103 7.13 -0.28 13.66
N HIS A 104 8.00 -1.04 12.96
CA HIS A 104 8.68 -2.19 13.55
C HIS A 104 9.53 -1.85 14.78
N SER A 105 10.26 -0.73 14.77
CA SER A 105 11.05 -0.29 15.95
C SER A 105 10.19 0.13 17.15
N THR A 106 9.00 0.70 16.89
CA THR A 106 8.04 1.10 17.93
C THR A 106 7.41 -0.11 18.62
N VAL A 107 7.09 -1.16 17.86
CA VAL A 107 6.55 -2.42 18.41
C VAL A 107 7.55 -3.09 19.36
N LYS A 108 8.86 -3.08 19.05
CA LYS A 108 9.90 -3.68 19.89
C LYS A 108 10.14 -2.98 21.24
N LYS A 109 9.79 -1.71 21.38
CA LYS A 109 10.03 -0.95 22.63
C LYS A 109 8.98 -1.19 23.73
N ARG A 110 7.92 -1.96 23.44
CA ARG A 110 6.82 -2.24 24.39
C ARG A 110 6.83 -3.66 24.97
N THR A 111 7.93 -4.39 24.82
CA THR A 111 8.23 -5.68 25.46
C THR A 111 9.46 -5.53 26.33
#